data_AF-A0A5J4W4D7-F1
#
_entry.id   AF-A0A5J4W4D7-F1
#
_cell.length_a   1.000
_cell.length_b   1.000
_cell.length_c   1.000
_cell.angle_alpha   90.00
_cell.angle_beta   90.00
_cell.angle_gamma   90.00
#
_symmetry.space_group_name_H-M   'P 1'
#
loop_
_entity.id
_entity.type
_entity.pdbx_description
1 polymer ?
#
loop_
_entity_poly.entity_id
_entity_poly.type
_entity_poly.pdbx_seq_one_letter_code
_entity_poly.pdbx_strand_id
1 'polypeptide(L)'
;MKDLITIPTKIVPYAEVNEALDELIECKKAYDEVNQYKLEGQMKEESKKDILSHIGAKDFSIQFPHTIVLFDDAMSSNEMIRVELQKRDNMKIK
;
A
#
# COMPACT_ATOMS: atom_id res chain seq x y z
N MET A 1 18.13 23.72 1.58
CA MET A 1 17.35 22.49 1.80
C MET A 1 17.13 21.86 0.44
N LYS A 2 17.54 20.61 0.23
CA LYS A 2 17.12 19.87 -0.98
C LYS A 2 15.62 19.64 -0.86
N ASP A 3 14.87 19.83 -1.94
CA ASP A 3 13.44 19.52 -1.97
C ASP A 3 13.25 18.06 -1.58
N LEU A 4 12.61 17.83 -0.43
CA LEU A 4 12.23 16.50 0.01
C LEU A 4 11.10 16.04 -0.90
N ILE A 5 11.28 14.93 -1.59
CA ILE A 5 10.21 14.31 -2.35
C ILE A 5 9.25 13.70 -1.34
N THR A 6 8.06 14.30 -1.21
CA THR A 6 6.97 13.72 -0.43
C THR A 6 6.27 12.68 -1.29
N ILE A 7 6.41 11.41 -0.94
CA ILE A 7 5.70 10.29 -1.60
C ILE A 7 4.47 9.94 -0.74
N PRO A 8 3.25 10.00 -1.28
CA PRO A 8 2.08 9.47 -0.60
C PRO A 8 2.32 8.03 -0.16
N THR A 9 2.08 7.72 1.11
CA THR A 9 2.40 6.42 1.71
C THR A 9 1.23 5.92 2.55
N LYS A 10 0.88 4.64 2.40
CA LYS A 10 -0.07 3.90 3.23
C LYS A 10 0.67 2.72 3.86
N ILE A 11 0.61 2.60 5.18
CA ILE A 11 1.16 1.45 5.92
C ILE A 11 -0.02 0.55 6.26
N VAL A 12 0.07 -0.72 5.91
CA VAL A 12 -1.00 -1.71 6.10
C VAL A 12 -0.50 -2.91 6.91
N PRO A 13 -1.30 -3.46 7.83
CA PRO A 13 -0.99 -4.74 8.46
C PRO A 13 -0.96 -5.88 7.44
N TYR A 14 -0.14 -6.89 7.67
CA TYR A 14 -0.07 -8.08 6.81
C TYR A 14 -1.44 -8.75 6.58
N ALA A 15 -2.33 -8.72 7.58
CA ALA A 15 -3.68 -9.30 7.48
C ALA A 15 -4.56 -8.61 6.42
N GLU A 16 -4.28 -7.35 6.10
CA GLU A 16 -5.10 -6.50 5.22
C GLU A 16 -4.40 -6.24 3.86
N VAL A 17 -3.20 -6.79 3.65
CA VAL A 17 -2.38 -6.51 2.45
C VAL A 17 -3.11 -6.85 1.16
N ASN A 18 -3.80 -7.99 1.09
CA ASN A 18 -4.46 -8.41 -0.14
C ASN A 18 -5.58 -7.45 -0.52
N GLU A 19 -6.45 -7.10 0.44
CA GLU A 19 -7.54 -6.14 0.23
C GLU A 19 -7.00 -4.77 -0.18
N ALA A 20 -5.97 -4.27 0.50
CA ALA A 20 -5.36 -2.99 0.16
C ALA A 20 -4.70 -2.97 -1.23
N LEU A 21 -4.14 -4.09 -1.69
CA LEU A 21 -3.58 -4.22 -3.04
C LEU A 21 -4.68 -4.31 -4.09
N ASP A 22 -5.76 -5.04 -3.83
CA ASP A 22 -6.90 -5.15 -4.73
C ASP A 22 -7.57 -3.78 -4.95
N GLU A 23 -7.85 -3.04 -3.87
CA GLU A 23 -8.36 -1.66 -3.93
C GLU A 23 -7.46 -0.75 -4.77
N LEU A 24 -6.14 -0.84 -4.56
CA LEU A 24 -5.17 -0.02 -5.29
C LEU A 24 -5.14 -0.35 -6.78
N ILE A 25 -5.23 -1.63 -7.14
CA ILE A 25 -5.27 -2.09 -8.54
C ILE A 25 -6.54 -1.57 -9.23
N GLU A 26 -7.69 -1.66 -8.57
CA GLU A 26 -8.95 -1.15 -9.11
C GLU A 26 -8.90 0.37 -9.32
N CYS A 27 -8.43 1.11 -8.32
CA CYS A 27 -8.28 2.56 -8.42
C CYS A 27 -7.31 2.96 -9.53
N LYS A 28 -6.22 2.21 -9.74
CA LYS A 28 -5.27 2.46 -10.83
C LYS A 28 -5.89 2.26 -12.21
N LYS A 29 -6.64 1.18 -12.40
CA LYS A 29 -7.35 0.94 -13.66
C LYS A 29 -8.32 2.08 -13.95
N ALA A 30 -9.10 2.49 -12.95
CA ALA A 30 -10.02 3.61 -13.09
C ALA A 30 -9.28 4.91 -13.42
N TYR A 31 -8.15 5.19 -12.76
CA TYR A 31 -7.31 6.35 -13.06
C TYR A 31 -6.80 6.33 -14.51
N ASP A 32 -6.30 5.18 -14.97
CA ASP A 32 -5.77 5.01 -16.33
C ASP A 32 -6.86 5.22 -17.38
N GLU A 33 -8.06 4.67 -17.16
CA GLU A 33 -9.22 4.89 -18.05
C GLU A 33 -9.62 6.37 -18.12
N VAL A 34 -9.71 7.04 -16.97
CA VAL A 34 -10.04 8.47 -16.90
C VAL A 34 -9.01 9.30 -17.66
N ASN A 35 -7.73 8.98 -17.51
CA ASN A 35 -6.66 9.71 -18.17
C ASN A 35 -6.56 9.41 -19.67
N GLN A 36 -6.78 8.15 -20.08
CA GLN A 36 -6.77 7.71 -21.48
C GLN A 36 -7.93 8.32 -22.27
N TYR A 37 -9.14 8.32 -21.71
CA TYR A 37 -10.36 8.78 -22.38
C TYR A 37 -10.75 10.22 -22.03
N LYS A 38 -9.96 10.91 -21.19
CA LYS A 38 -10.21 12.29 -20.74
C LYS A 38 -11.62 12.47 -20.15
N LEU A 39 -12.02 11.53 -19.31
CA LEU A 39 -13.36 11.46 -18.73
C LEU A 39 -13.55 12.35 -17.50
N GLU A 40 -12.48 12.99 -17.02
CA GLU A 40 -12.51 13.82 -15.81
C GLU A 40 -13.65 14.85 -15.84
N GLY A 41 -13.93 15.51 -16.97
CA GLY A 41 -15.02 16.49 -17.07
C GLY A 41 -16.44 15.90 -16.91
N GLN A 42 -16.60 14.58 -17.00
CA GLN A 42 -17.89 13.89 -17.02
C GLN A 42 -18.17 13.12 -15.71
N MET A 43 -17.20 13.05 -14.80
CA MET A 43 -17.32 12.33 -13.54
C MET A 43 -17.89 13.21 -12.43
N LYS A 44 -18.57 12.56 -11.48
CA LYS A 44 -18.93 13.20 -10.21
C LYS A 44 -17.69 13.45 -9.36
N GLU A 45 -17.67 14.57 -8.64
CA GLU A 45 -16.54 14.96 -7.78
C GLU A 45 -16.23 13.93 -6.68
N GLU A 46 -17.26 13.27 -6.12
CA GLU A 46 -17.09 12.19 -5.15
C GLU A 46 -16.23 11.04 -5.70
N SER A 47 -16.52 10.58 -6.92
CA SER A 47 -15.79 9.49 -7.58
C SER A 47 -14.38 9.90 -7.95
N LYS A 48 -14.17 11.14 -8.39
CA LYS A 48 -12.81 11.66 -8.65
C LYS A 48 -11.98 11.65 -7.39
N LYS A 49 -12.54 12.19 -6.30
CA LYS A 49 -11.86 12.30 -5.02
C LYS A 49 -11.48 10.93 -4.47
N ASP A 50 -12.38 9.96 -4.61
CA ASP A 50 -12.13 8.59 -4.20
C ASP A 50 -10.92 7.98 -4.92
N ILE A 51 -10.91 8.00 -6.25
CA ILE A 51 -9.78 7.50 -7.06
C ILE A 51 -8.47 8.24 -6.71
N LEU A 52 -8.51 9.58 -6.73
CA LEU A 52 -7.31 10.40 -6.50
C LEU A 52 -6.74 10.18 -5.08
N SER A 53 -7.60 9.97 -4.08
CA SER A 53 -7.17 9.71 -2.70
C SER A 53 -6.44 8.38 -2.55
N HIS A 54 -6.89 7.33 -3.24
CA HIS A 54 -6.24 6.01 -3.22
C HIS A 54 -4.91 5.99 -3.99
N ILE A 55 -4.80 6.77 -5.07
CA ILE A 55 -3.56 6.93 -5.85
C ILE A 55 -2.57 7.89 -5.17
N GLY A 56 -3.06 8.82 -4.35
CA GLY A 56 -2.25 9.90 -3.76
C GLY A 56 -1.93 11.02 -4.76
N ALA A 57 -2.75 11.18 -5.80
CA ALA A 57 -2.60 12.23 -6.81
C ALA A 57 -3.50 13.43 -6.50
N LYS A 58 -3.13 14.62 -7.00
CA LYS A 58 -3.95 15.85 -6.86
C LYS A 58 -4.99 15.99 -7.96
N ASP A 59 -4.69 15.45 -9.14
CA ASP A 59 -5.46 15.50 -10.37
C ASP A 59 -5.02 14.36 -11.29
N PHE A 60 -5.61 14.26 -12.49
CA PHE A 60 -5.28 13.25 -13.49
C PHE A 60 -4.12 13.67 -14.42
N SER A 61 -3.25 14.62 -14.03
CA SER A 61 -2.16 15.11 -14.89
C SER A 61 -0.99 14.14 -15.02
N ILE A 62 -0.81 13.22 -14.06
CA ILE A 62 0.27 12.23 -14.07
C ILE A 62 -0.09 11.15 -15.07
N GLN A 63 0.76 10.96 -16.10
CA GLN A 63 0.51 9.98 -17.14
C GLN A 63 0.59 8.53 -16.64
N PHE A 64 1.56 8.24 -15.78
CA PHE A 64 1.80 6.91 -15.23
C PHE A 64 2.09 6.99 -13.73
N PRO A 65 1.08 6.82 -12.85
CA PRO A 65 1.29 6.82 -11.41
C PRO A 65 2.01 5.55 -10.96
N HIS A 66 3.30 5.68 -10.65
CA HIS A 66 4.12 4.59 -10.13
C HIS A 66 3.86 4.36 -8.64
N THR A 67 3.90 3.08 -8.22
CA THR A 67 3.76 2.69 -6.81
C THR A 67 4.95 1.84 -6.42
N ILE A 68 5.48 2.09 -5.23
CA ILE A 68 6.48 1.26 -4.58
C ILE A 68 5.78 0.47 -3.48
N VAL A 69 5.91 -0.86 -3.50
CA VAL A 69 5.42 -1.75 -2.44
C VAL A 69 6.63 -2.30 -1.70
N LEU A 70 6.67 -2.07 -0.38
CA LEU A 70 7.73 -2.54 0.51
C LEU A 70 7.11 -3.52 1.51
N PHE A 71 7.66 -4.74 1.56
CA PHE A 71 7.34 -5.71 2.59
C PHE A 71 8.39 -5.59 3.70
N ASP A 72 7.97 -5.05 4.85
CA ASP A 72 8.82 -4.96 6.02
C ASP A 72 8.76 -6.28 6.81
N ASP A 73 9.55 -7.26 6.35
CA ASP A 73 9.73 -8.55 7.03
C ASP A 73 10.80 -8.45 8.13
N ALA A 74 10.81 -7.34 8.86
CA ALA A 74 11.49 -7.26 10.14
C ALA A 74 10.69 -8.07 11.19
N MET A 75 10.52 -9.38 10.95
CA MET A 75 10.26 -10.32 12.03
C MET A 75 11.37 -10.10 13.06
N SER A 76 11.01 -9.41 14.15
CA SER A 76 11.95 -9.26 15.25
C SER A 76 12.41 -10.66 15.62
N SER A 77 13.72 -10.83 15.75
CA SER A 77 14.37 -12.04 16.26
C SER A 77 13.75 -12.55 17.58
N ASN A 78 12.86 -11.78 18.24
CA ASN A 78 12.13 -12.19 19.43
C ASN A 78 11.15 -13.34 19.21
N GLU A 79 10.50 -13.49 18.05
CA GLU A 79 9.62 -14.66 17.84
C GLU A 79 10.44 -15.94 17.70
N MET A 80 11.57 -15.86 16.98
CA MET A 80 12.54 -16.94 16.88
C MET A 80 13.19 -17.27 18.23
N ILE A 81 13.53 -16.26 19.04
CA ILE A 81 14.06 -16.46 20.41
C ILE A 81 13.01 -17.11 21.33
N ARG A 82 11.73 -16.68 21.25
CA ARG A 82 10.65 -17.27 22.06
C ARG A 82 10.42 -18.74 21.75
N VAL A 83 10.40 -19.11 20.47
CA VAL A 83 10.28 -20.51 20.04
C VAL A 83 11.47 -21.33 20.54
N GLU A 84 12.69 -20.78 20.51
CA GLU A 84 13.88 -21.48 20.94
C GLU A 84 13.96 -21.66 22.48
N LEU A 85 13.49 -20.66 23.25
CA LEU A 85 13.37 -20.78 24.71
C LEU A 85 12.36 -21.85 25.11
N GLN A 86 11.17 -21.88 24.48
CA GLN A 86 10.18 -22.91 24.75
C GLN A 86 10.66 -24.33 24.40
N LYS A 87 11.41 -24.49 23.29
CA LYS A 87 12.05 -25.77 22.95
C LYS A 87 13.06 -26.23 24.01
N ARG A 88 13.85 -25.30 24.55
CA ARG A 88 14.82 -25.60 25.62
C ARG A 88 14.16 -25.98 26.93
N ASP A 89 13.07 -25.32 27.30
CA ASP A 89 12.33 -25.66 28.53
C ASP A 89 11.65 -27.03 28.41
N ASN A 90 11.08 -27.37 27.25
CA ASN A 90 10.48 -28.69 27.01
C ASN A 90 11.52 -29.84 26.98
N MET A 91 12.78 -29.57 26.63
CA MET A 91 13.86 -30.56 26.66
C MET A 91 14.43 -30.82 28.06
N LYS A 92 14.20 -29.90 29.02
CA LYS A 92 14.67 -30.05 30.42
C LYS A 92 13.69 -30.82 31.33
N ILE A 93 12.52 -31.20 30.82
CA ILE A 93 11.47 -31.93 31.57
C ILE A 93 11.46 -33.43 31.18
N LYS A 94 12.61 -34.01 30.82
CA LYS A 94 12.78 -35.45 30.64
C LYS A 94 13.88 -36.01 31.51
#